data_AF-A0A2U9BCZ8-F1
#
_entry.id   AF-A0A2U9BCZ8-F1
#
_cell.length_a   1.000
_cell.length_b   1.000
_cell.length_c   1.000
_cell.angle_alpha   90.00
_cell.angle_beta   90.00
_cell.angle_gamma   90.00
#
_symmetry.space_group_name_H-M   'P 1'
#
loop_
_entity.id
_entity.type
_entity.pdbx_description
1 polymer ?
#
loop_
_entity_poly.entity_id
_entity_poly.type
_entity_poly.pdbx_seq_one_letter_code
_entity_poly.pdbx_strand_id
1 'polypeptide(L)' 'MIPVFWLGNDTLRVSAALFAENRQRLCKGLKAKDGVVPKSVVVLQGGEQKQRYCTDTDLLFRQ' A
#
# COMPACT_ATOMS: atom_id res chain seq x y z
N MET A 1 0.63 3.66 19.17
CA MET A 1 -0.23 2.48 18.92
C MET A 1 -0.19 2.19 17.42
N ILE A 2 0.07 0.94 16.99
CA ILE A 2 0.07 0.58 15.57
C ILE A 2 -1.39 0.33 15.13
N PRO A 3 -1.88 0.94 14.04
CA PRO A 3 -3.27 0.78 13.63
C PRO A 3 -3.54 -0.64 13.13
N VAL A 4 -4.79 -1.08 13.26
CA VAL A 4 -5.24 -2.41 12.85
C VAL A 4 -6.44 -2.24 11.91
N PHE A 5 -6.39 -2.89 10.76
CA PHE A 5 -7.55 -3.06 9.90
C PHE A 5 -8.38 -4.24 10.40
N TRP A 6 -9.67 -4.02 10.63
CA TRP A 6 -10.58 -5.02 11.16
C TRP A 6 -12.01 -4.71 10.70
N LEU A 7 -12.75 -5.73 10.27
CA LEU A 7 -14.13 -5.59 9.79
C LEU A 7 -15.16 -6.04 10.86
N GLY A 8 -14.74 -6.18 12.12
CA GLY A 8 -15.58 -6.65 13.22
C GLY A 8 -15.77 -8.16 13.26
N ASN A 9 -16.67 -8.62 14.14
CA ASN A 9 -16.97 -10.05 14.37
C ASN A 9 -15.69 -10.88 14.54
N ASP A 10 -15.68 -12.09 13.98
CA ASP A 10 -14.53 -13.00 13.98
C ASP A 10 -13.59 -12.77 12.79
N THR A 11 -13.66 -11.59 12.12
CA THR A 11 -12.71 -11.28 11.03
C THR A 11 -11.31 -11.04 11.59
N LEU A 12 -10.29 -11.45 10.83
CA LEU A 12 -8.91 -11.31 11.23
C LEU A 12 -8.53 -9.83 11.42
N ARG A 13 -7.86 -9.55 12.53
CA ARG A 13 -7.25 -8.24 12.81
C ARG A 13 -5.90 -8.15 12.11
N VAL A 14 -5.78 -7.29 11.12
CA VAL A 14 -4.55 -7.12 10.34
C VAL A 14 -3.82 -5.87 10.81
N SER A 15 -2.68 -6.05 11.47
CA SER A 15 -1.84 -4.93 11.93
C SER A 15 -1.16 -4.22 10.77
N ALA A 16 -1.18 -2.88 10.78
CA ALA A 16 -0.45 -2.06 9.81
C ALA A 16 1.08 -2.20 9.93
N ALA A 17 1.60 -2.85 10.99
CA ALA A 17 3.00 -3.25 11.10
C ALA A 17 3.45 -4.09 9.89
N LEU A 18 2.54 -4.91 9.35
CA LEU A 18 2.79 -5.73 8.16
C LEU A 18 3.30 -4.88 6.99
N PHE A 19 2.68 -3.72 6.74
CA PHE A 19 3.09 -2.85 5.63
C PHE A 19 4.38 -2.09 5.94
N ALA A 20 4.65 -1.77 7.21
CA ALA A 20 5.93 -1.19 7.62
C ALA A 20 7.09 -2.17 7.37
N GLU A 21 6.89 -3.45 7.71
CA GLU A 21 7.86 -4.50 7.45
C GLU A 21 8.11 -4.70 5.94
N ASN A 22 7.05 -4.67 5.12
CA ASN A 22 7.19 -4.74 3.67
C ASN A 22 8.06 -3.61 3.09
N ARG A 23 7.85 -2.36 3.55
CA ARG A 23 8.69 -1.22 3.13
C ARG A 23 10.14 -1.40 3.57
N GLN A 24 10.38 -1.89 4.79
CA GLN A 24 11.73 -2.19 5.27
C GLN A 24 12.43 -3.25 4.42
N ARG A 25 11.73 -4.35 4.10
CA ARG A 25 12.23 -5.43 3.24
C ARG A 25 12.56 -4.91 1.84
N LEU A 26 11.68 -4.08 1.25
CA LEU A 26 11.92 -3.43 -0.05
C LEU A 26 13.18 -2.55 -0.01
N CYS A 27 13.30 -1.63 0.95
CA CYS A 27 14.47 -0.77 1.07
C CYS A 27 15.76 -1.57 1.28
N LYS A 28 15.73 -2.66 2.06
CA LYS A 28 16.87 -3.58 2.22
C LYS A 28 17.26 -4.21 0.89
N GLY A 29 16.29 -4.69 0.12
CA GLY A 29 16.52 -5.27 -1.21
C GLY A 29 17.10 -4.27 -2.20
N LEU A 30 16.58 -3.04 -2.24
CA LEU A 30 17.08 -1.98 -3.13
C LEU A 30 18.50 -1.55 -2.79
N LYS A 31 18.84 -1.42 -1.49
CA LYS A 31 20.19 -1.06 -1.05
C LYS A 31 21.25 -2.11 -1.40
N ALA A 32 20.85 -3.35 -1.65
CA ALA A 32 21.75 -4.43 -2.05
C ALA A 32 21.97 -4.52 -3.57
N LYS A 33 21.32 -3.65 -4.36
CA LYS A 33 21.46 -3.60 -5.82
C LYS A 33 22.47 -2.53 -6.22
N ASP A 34 23.29 -2.84 -7.21
CA ASP A 34 24.16 -1.86 -7.85
C ASP A 34 23.34 -0.80 -8.61
N GLY A 35 23.82 0.45 -8.62
CA GLY A 35 23.22 1.55 -9.38
C GLY A 35 22.14 2.35 -8.64
N VAL A 36 21.72 1.96 -7.44
CA VAL A 36 20.82 2.79 -6.62
C VAL A 36 21.62 3.90 -5.94
N VAL A 37 21.37 5.15 -6.35
CA VAL A 37 22.05 6.32 -5.79
C VAL A 37 21.64 6.53 -4.31
N PRO A 38 22.57 6.90 -3.42
CA PRO A 38 22.24 7.22 -2.03
C PRO A 38 21.13 8.27 -1.92
N LYS A 39 20.27 8.12 -0.90
CA LYS A 39 19.12 9.02 -0.65
C LYS A 39 18.05 9.04 -1.76
N SER A 40 18.02 8.03 -2.63
CA SER A 40 16.90 7.84 -3.57
C SER A 40 15.58 7.62 -2.83
N VAL A 41 14.47 8.04 -3.45
CA VAL A 41 13.10 7.91 -2.93
C VAL A 41 12.28 7.04 -3.87
N VAL A 42 11.54 6.07 -3.30
CA VAL A 42 10.55 5.29 -4.06
C VAL A 42 9.25 6.06 -4.08
N VAL A 43 8.71 6.31 -5.27
CA VAL A 43 7.42 6.95 -5.48
C VAL A 43 6.48 5.93 -6.12
N LEU A 44 5.35 5.67 -5.48
CA LEU A 44 4.30 4.79 -5.99
C LEU A 44 3.03 5.62 -6.20
N GLN A 45 2.38 5.45 -7.34
CA GLN A 45 1.07 6.04 -7.61
C GLN A 45 -0.01 5.10 -7.06
N GLY A 46 -0.94 5.65 -6.26
CA GLY A 46 -2.11 4.91 -5.81
C GLY A 46 -3.18 4.81 -6.90
N GLY A 47 -4.12 3.88 -6.72
CA GLY A 47 -5.30 3.79 -7.57
C GLY A 47 -6.19 5.03 -7.47
N GLU A 48 -6.97 5.27 -8.53
CA GLU A 48 -7.94 6.36 -8.64
C GLU A 48 -9.37 5.80 -8.74
N GLN A 49 -10.33 6.52 -8.16
CA GLN A 49 -11.76 6.21 -8.28
C GLN A 49 -12.20 6.30 -9.75
N LYS A 50 -13.07 5.39 -10.17
CA LYS A 50 -13.60 5.36 -11.55
C LYS A 50 -15.11 5.28 -11.54
N GLN A 51 -15.72 5.87 -12.56
CA GLN A 51 -17.15 5.81 -12.79
C GLN A 51 -17.49 4.85 -13.93
N ARG A 52 -18.74 4.40 -13.96
CA ARG A 52 -19.27 3.52 -14.99
C ARG A 52 -19.62 4.33 -16.24
N TYR A 53 -18.81 4.19 -17.28
CA TYR A 53 -18.97 4.94 -18.54
C TYR A 53 -18.94 6.46 -18.31
N CYS A 54 -19.97 7.17 -18.75
CA CYS A 54 -20.17 8.60 -18.55
C CYS A 54 -21.21 8.93 -17.47
N THR A 55 -21.62 7.95 -16.65
CA THR A 55 -22.53 8.20 -15.53
C THR A 55 -21.74 8.63 -14.28
N ASP A 56 -22.46 9.11 -13.28
CA ASP A 56 -21.94 9.39 -11.93
C ASP A 56 -21.86 8.14 -11.04
N THR A 57 -22.08 6.95 -11.61
CA THR A 57 -22.10 5.71 -10.85
C THR A 57 -20.68 5.22 -10.58
N ASP A 58 -20.25 5.29 -9.32
CA ASP A 58 -18.94 4.80 -8.91
C ASP A 58 -18.79 3.28 -9.08
N LEU A 59 -17.64 2.86 -9.61
CA LEU A 59 -17.16 1.49 -9.48
C LEU A 59 -16.58 1.29 -8.08
N LEU A 60 -16.71 0.09 -7.52
CA LEU A 60 -16.12 -0.20 -6.20
C LEU A 60 -14.60 0.01 -6.28
N PHE A 61 -14.11 0.96 -5.48
CA PHE A 61 -12.67 1.18 -5.36
C PHE A 61 -11.98 0.00 -4.69
N ARG A 62 -10.86 -0.40 -5.29
CA ARG A 62 -9.95 -1.37 -4.71
C ARG A 62 -8.53 -0.94 -5.07
N GLN A 63 -7.73 -0.67 -4.04
CA GLN A 63 -6.29 -0.44 -4.16
C GLN A 63 -5.58 -1.68 -4.71
#